data_AF-A0A094IRX3-F1
#
_entry.id   AF-A0A094IRX3-F1
#
_cell.length_a   1.000
_cell.length_b   1.000
_cell.length_c   1.000
_cell.angle_alpha   90.00
_cell.angle_beta   90.00
_cell.angle_gamma   90.00
#
_symmetry.space_group_name_H-M   'P 1'
#
loop_
_entity.id
_entity.type
_entity.pdbx_description
1 polymer ?
#
loop_
_entity_poly.entity_id
_entity_poly.type
_entity_poly.pdbx_seq_one_letter_code
_entity_poly.pdbx_strand_id
1 'polypeptide(L)'
;MGANGLREVDDAVFAEQLAALEQVVYALEQSQPQNDEARVEAALQTIHQSDYLPRLWRTLQEQSAYLTQLATITDNLTERAGCDAPTRPNRAEVLHTVFLKFFIGEVQPQLAAVTAQGQRAANVLQRLQALTSQPLLQDYLAQLVTSVAQLREATKAHVQPWQSFFTACEFTPGG
;
A
#
# COMPACT_ATOMS: atom_id res chain seq x y z
N MET A 1 -11.04 -8.17 -0.75
CA MET A 1 -11.07 -6.76 -0.30
C MET A 1 -11.94 -6.70 0.93
N GLY A 2 -11.43 -6.22 2.07
CA GLY A 2 -12.25 -6.04 3.26
C GLY A 2 -13.31 -4.98 2.99
N ALA A 3 -14.49 -5.12 3.62
CA ALA A 3 -15.64 -4.26 3.37
C ALA A 3 -15.40 -2.75 3.63
N ASN A 4 -14.23 -2.40 4.21
CA ASN A 4 -13.91 -1.08 4.73
C ASN A 4 -12.64 -0.44 4.13
N GLY A 5 -11.98 -1.07 3.15
CA GLY A 5 -10.86 -0.46 2.41
C GLY A 5 -11.31 0.53 1.31
N LEU A 6 -10.35 1.05 0.56
CA LEU A 6 -10.59 1.77 -0.70
C LEU A 6 -11.09 0.78 -1.75
N ARG A 7 -12.14 1.18 -2.47
CA ARG A 7 -12.63 0.43 -3.64
C ARG A 7 -11.83 0.78 -4.90
N GLU A 8 -11.42 2.04 -4.99
CA GLU A 8 -10.64 2.62 -6.07
C GLU A 8 -9.73 3.70 -5.47
N VAL A 9 -8.56 3.89 -6.09
CA VAL A 9 -7.64 4.97 -5.73
C VAL A 9 -8.06 6.22 -6.51
N ASP A 10 -8.37 7.30 -5.79
CA ASP A 10 -8.79 8.57 -6.37
C ASP A 10 -7.76 9.65 -6.05
N ASP A 11 -7.05 10.12 -7.07
CA ASP A 11 -5.99 11.11 -6.90
C ASP A 11 -6.52 12.50 -6.54
N ALA A 12 -7.73 12.86 -6.97
CA ALA A 12 -8.31 14.17 -6.69
C ALA A 12 -8.76 14.25 -5.23
N VAL A 13 -9.52 13.24 -4.77
CA VAL A 13 -9.93 13.15 -3.36
C VAL A 13 -8.70 13.02 -2.47
N PHE A 14 -7.72 12.20 -2.85
CA PHE A 14 -6.48 12.12 -2.08
C PHE A 14 -5.75 13.45 -1.96
N ALA A 15 -5.58 14.19 -3.07
CA ALA A 15 -4.87 15.45 -3.08
C ALA A 15 -5.55 16.50 -2.20
N GLU A 16 -6.88 16.61 -2.26
CA GLU A 16 -7.67 17.52 -1.42
C GLU A 16 -7.49 17.18 0.07
N GLN A 17 -7.64 15.90 0.42
CA GLN A 17 -7.55 15.43 1.80
C GLN A 17 -6.13 15.58 2.36
N LEU A 18 -5.11 15.29 1.55
CA LEU A 18 -3.71 15.47 1.93
C LEU A 18 -3.38 16.96 2.16
N ALA A 19 -3.83 17.85 1.27
CA ALA A 19 -3.59 19.28 1.41
C ALA A 19 -4.25 19.84 2.67
N ALA A 20 -5.47 19.38 3.00
CA ALA A 20 -6.13 19.75 4.24
C ALA A 20 -5.34 19.26 5.48
N LEU A 21 -4.84 18.01 5.47
CA LEU A 21 -4.00 17.50 6.55
C LEU A 21 -2.68 18.28 6.69
N GLU A 22 -2.03 18.62 5.57
CA GLU A 22 -0.82 19.44 5.55
C GLU A 22 -1.05 20.82 6.15
N GLN A 23 -2.20 21.44 5.86
CA GLN A 23 -2.59 22.74 6.42
C GLN A 23 -2.74 22.69 7.96
N VAL A 24 -3.37 21.63 8.49
CA VAL A 24 -3.51 21.42 9.93
C VAL A 24 -2.14 21.22 10.58
N VAL A 25 -1.31 20.33 10.03
CA VAL A 25 0.03 20.06 10.57
C VAL A 25 0.90 21.30 10.52
N TYR A 26 0.87 22.07 9.44
CA TYR A 26 1.58 23.33 9.32
C TYR A 26 1.16 24.33 10.42
N ALA A 27 -0.15 24.48 10.67
CA ALA A 27 -0.63 25.37 11.72
C ALA A 27 -0.12 24.96 13.12
N LEU A 28 -0.04 23.65 13.39
CA LEU A 28 0.52 23.11 14.63
C LEU A 28 2.03 23.39 14.74
N GLU A 29 2.79 23.23 13.67
CA GLU A 29 4.24 23.53 13.64
C GLU A 29 4.53 25.01 13.94
N GLN A 30 3.71 25.92 13.43
CA GLN A 30 3.88 27.35 13.67
C GLN A 30 3.50 27.80 15.08
N SER A 31 2.85 26.93 15.89
CA SER A 31 2.36 27.28 17.23
C SER A 31 1.50 28.55 17.26
N GLN A 32 0.84 28.88 16.13
CA GLN A 32 0.08 30.11 15.93
C GLN A 32 -1.35 29.80 15.46
N PRO A 33 -2.25 29.40 16.39
CA PRO A 33 -3.66 29.18 16.05
C PRO A 33 -4.39 30.46 15.59
N GLN A 34 -3.88 31.65 15.94
CA GLN A 34 -4.57 32.93 15.70
C GLN A 34 -4.40 33.51 14.29
N ASN A 35 -3.45 33.04 13.48
CA ASN A 35 -3.17 33.69 12.20
C ASN A 35 -4.09 33.25 11.05
N ASP A 36 -4.88 32.17 11.23
CA ASP A 36 -5.86 31.75 10.21
C ASP A 36 -6.85 30.68 10.71
N GLU A 37 -7.54 30.95 11.84
CA GLU A 37 -8.53 30.04 12.44
C GLU A 37 -9.54 29.51 11.42
N ALA A 38 -10.04 30.39 10.53
CA ALA A 38 -10.98 30.02 9.47
C ALA A 38 -10.41 28.98 8.47
N ARG A 39 -9.13 29.08 8.11
CA ARG A 39 -8.48 28.08 7.24
C ARG A 39 -8.24 26.77 7.94
N VAL A 40 -7.85 26.80 9.21
CA VAL A 40 -7.67 25.56 10.00
C VAL A 40 -9.01 24.84 10.16
N GLU A 41 -10.09 25.57 10.47
CA GLU A 41 -11.44 25.03 10.54
C GLU A 41 -11.89 24.44 9.20
N ALA A 42 -11.68 25.16 8.09
CA ALA A 42 -12.00 24.65 6.77
C ALA A 42 -11.21 23.38 6.40
N ALA A 43 -9.94 23.31 6.79
CA ALA A 43 -9.11 22.12 6.59
C ALA A 43 -9.60 20.93 7.46
N LEU A 44 -9.92 21.17 8.73
CA LEU A 44 -10.51 20.15 9.60
C LEU A 44 -11.86 19.66 9.07
N GLN A 45 -12.70 20.55 8.57
CA GLN A 45 -13.98 20.21 7.95
C GLN A 45 -13.77 19.34 6.71
N THR A 46 -12.79 19.69 5.86
CA THR A 46 -12.43 18.91 4.66
C THR A 46 -12.02 17.48 5.04
N ILE A 47 -11.19 17.33 6.08
CA ILE A 47 -10.77 16.01 6.59
C ILE A 47 -11.96 15.24 7.17
N HIS A 48 -12.83 15.92 7.93
CA HIS A 48 -13.95 15.28 8.61
C HIS A 48 -15.02 14.74 7.64
N GLN A 49 -15.19 15.39 6.48
CA GLN A 49 -16.21 15.04 5.49
C GLN A 49 -15.84 13.84 4.61
N SER A 50 -14.62 13.32 4.73
CA SER A 50 -14.13 12.20 3.92
C SER A 50 -13.56 11.09 4.78
N ASP A 51 -13.83 9.85 4.39
CA ASP A 51 -13.20 8.68 4.98
C ASP A 51 -12.00 8.17 4.16
N TYR A 52 -11.55 8.95 3.17
CA TYR A 52 -10.51 8.52 2.22
C TYR A 52 -9.19 8.16 2.89
N LEU A 53 -8.61 9.06 3.71
CA LEU A 53 -7.33 8.79 4.39
C LEU A 53 -7.43 7.61 5.38
N PRO A 54 -8.48 7.50 6.23
CA PRO A 54 -8.71 6.30 7.03
C PRO A 54 -8.83 5.01 6.20
N ARG A 55 -9.57 5.04 5.08
CA ARG A 55 -9.70 3.89 4.17
C ARG A 55 -8.40 3.53 3.49
N LEU A 56 -7.59 4.51 3.11
CA LEU A 56 -6.25 4.29 2.55
C LEU A 56 -5.39 3.52 3.56
N TRP A 57 -5.42 3.91 4.84
CA TRP A 57 -4.62 3.23 5.88
C TRP A 57 -5.11 1.83 6.14
N ARG A 58 -6.44 1.66 6.16
CA ARG A 58 -7.03 0.34 6.23
C ARG A 58 -6.63 -0.54 5.04
N THR A 59 -6.58 0.03 3.85
CA THR A 59 -6.19 -0.67 2.62
C THR A 59 -4.73 -1.14 2.69
N LEU A 60 -3.80 -0.28 3.15
CA LEU A 60 -2.40 -0.65 3.36
C LEU A 60 -2.29 -1.89 4.27
N GLN A 61 -2.98 -1.87 5.41
CA GLN A 61 -2.93 -2.97 6.38
C GLN A 61 -3.60 -4.24 5.85
N GLU A 62 -4.79 -4.13 5.25
CA GLU A 62 -5.54 -5.28 4.73
C GLU A 62 -4.81 -5.94 3.56
N GLN A 63 -4.25 -5.17 2.62
CA GLN A 63 -3.46 -5.71 1.51
C GLN A 63 -2.16 -6.36 2.01
N SER A 64 -1.49 -5.74 2.99
CA SER A 64 -0.28 -6.33 3.58
C SER A 64 -0.59 -7.67 4.25
N ALA A 65 -1.66 -7.74 5.04
CA ALA A 65 -2.08 -8.97 5.68
C ALA A 65 -2.50 -10.05 4.66
N TYR A 66 -3.21 -9.65 3.62
CA TYR A 66 -3.66 -10.57 2.58
C TYR A 66 -2.49 -11.16 1.79
N LEU A 67 -1.53 -10.35 1.37
CA LEU A 67 -0.32 -10.82 0.68
C LEU A 67 0.51 -11.76 1.54
N THR A 68 0.65 -11.45 2.83
CA THR A 68 1.32 -12.34 3.80
C THR A 68 0.58 -13.66 3.94
N GLN A 69 -0.75 -13.66 3.98
CA GLN A 69 -1.55 -14.89 4.05
C GLN A 69 -1.40 -15.74 2.78
N LEU A 70 -1.24 -15.12 1.61
CA LEU A 70 -1.06 -15.80 0.34
C LEU A 70 0.31 -16.47 0.18
N ALA A 71 1.31 -16.13 1.01
CA ALA A 71 2.67 -16.63 0.88
C ALA A 71 2.74 -18.16 0.80
N THR A 72 1.96 -18.86 1.62
CA THR A 72 1.93 -20.34 1.66
C THR A 72 1.37 -20.99 0.40
N ILE A 73 0.54 -20.26 -0.37
CA ILE A 73 -0.04 -20.76 -1.62
C ILE A 73 1.00 -20.74 -2.74
N THR A 74 1.95 -19.81 -2.66
CA THR A 74 3.06 -19.63 -3.61
C THR A 74 4.31 -20.41 -3.22
N ASP A 75 4.28 -21.19 -2.14
CA ASP A 75 5.37 -22.09 -1.79
C ASP A 75 5.50 -23.22 -2.84
N ASN A 76 6.76 -23.59 -3.11
CA ASN A 76 7.13 -24.67 -4.03
C ASN A 76 6.51 -24.57 -5.43
N LEU A 77 6.29 -23.35 -5.95
CA LEU A 77 5.71 -23.14 -7.29
C LEU A 77 6.45 -23.90 -8.39
N THR A 78 7.78 -23.92 -8.35
CA THR A 78 8.63 -24.64 -9.31
C THR A 78 8.32 -26.14 -9.36
N GLU A 79 8.33 -26.80 -8.20
CA GLU A 79 8.01 -28.23 -8.09
C GLU A 79 6.57 -28.50 -8.54
N ARG A 80 5.62 -27.69 -8.06
CA ARG A 80 4.20 -27.83 -8.40
C ARG A 80 3.91 -27.60 -9.87
N ALA A 81 4.72 -26.79 -10.55
CA ALA A 81 4.61 -26.55 -11.98
C ALA A 81 5.19 -27.69 -12.81
N GLY A 82 6.10 -28.51 -12.26
CA GLY A 82 6.70 -29.67 -12.91
C GLY A 82 7.88 -29.31 -13.82
N CYS A 83 8.66 -28.29 -13.46
CA CYS A 83 9.72 -27.74 -14.31
C CYS A 83 11.01 -28.59 -14.37
N ASP A 84 10.96 -29.83 -13.90
CA ASP A 84 12.05 -30.82 -14.00
C ASP A 84 12.02 -31.61 -15.33
N ALA A 85 11.02 -31.39 -16.17
CA ALA A 85 10.84 -32.07 -17.44
C ALA A 85 11.66 -31.41 -18.58
N PRO A 86 12.12 -32.18 -19.59
CA PRO A 86 12.90 -31.63 -20.72
C PRO A 86 12.10 -30.66 -21.62
N THR A 87 10.78 -30.60 -21.45
CA THR A 87 9.90 -29.65 -22.10
C THR A 87 9.08 -28.92 -21.05
N ARG A 88 8.90 -27.62 -21.22
CA ARG A 88 8.09 -26.81 -20.30
C ARG A 88 6.66 -27.38 -20.20
N PRO A 89 6.17 -27.66 -18.99
CA PRO A 89 4.84 -28.25 -18.81
C PRO A 89 3.73 -27.22 -19.02
N ASN A 90 2.57 -27.67 -19.55
CA ASN A 90 1.39 -26.81 -19.73
C ASN A 90 0.96 -26.09 -18.44
N ARG A 91 1.19 -26.70 -17.27
CA ARG A 91 0.87 -26.09 -15.98
C ARG A 91 1.74 -24.86 -15.70
N ALA A 92 3.01 -24.87 -16.10
CA ALA A 92 3.87 -23.71 -15.98
C ALA A 92 3.35 -22.55 -16.85
N GLU A 93 2.90 -22.83 -18.08
CA GLU A 93 2.32 -21.80 -18.97
C GLU A 93 1.05 -21.16 -18.38
N VAL A 94 0.19 -21.97 -17.77
CA VAL A 94 -1.01 -21.48 -17.08
C VAL A 94 -0.62 -20.57 -15.91
N LEU A 95 0.32 -20.99 -15.06
CA LEU A 95 0.78 -20.21 -13.90
C LEU A 95 1.45 -18.89 -14.34
N HIS A 96 2.28 -18.93 -15.37
CA HIS A 96 2.90 -17.75 -15.97
C HIS A 96 1.84 -16.76 -16.48
N THR A 97 0.86 -17.25 -17.25
CA THR A 97 -0.25 -16.41 -17.75
C THR A 97 -1.07 -15.80 -16.61
N VAL A 98 -1.36 -16.58 -15.56
CA VAL A 98 -2.11 -16.09 -14.39
C VAL A 98 -1.34 -14.97 -13.70
N PHE A 99 -0.04 -15.14 -13.47
CA PHE A 99 0.77 -14.10 -12.83
C PHE A 99 0.85 -12.83 -13.68
N LEU A 100 1.13 -12.97 -14.98
CA LEU A 100 1.22 -11.80 -15.87
C LEU A 100 -0.12 -11.07 -16.00
N LYS A 101 -1.21 -11.80 -16.23
CA LYS A 101 -2.52 -11.17 -16.46
C LYS A 101 -3.08 -10.55 -15.20
N PHE A 102 -3.13 -11.31 -14.11
CA PHE A 102 -3.83 -10.87 -12.90
C PHE A 102 -2.92 -10.12 -11.93
N PHE A 103 -1.73 -10.66 -11.64
CA PHE A 103 -0.86 -9.99 -10.68
C PHE A 103 -0.20 -8.75 -11.29
N ILE A 104 0.54 -8.90 -12.39
CA ILE A 104 1.22 -7.76 -13.04
C ILE A 104 0.23 -6.81 -13.69
N GLY A 105 -0.79 -7.32 -14.40
CA GLY A 105 -1.75 -6.50 -15.12
C GLY A 105 -2.76 -5.74 -14.25
N GLU A 106 -3.18 -6.32 -13.12
CA GLU A 106 -4.30 -5.76 -12.34
C GLU A 106 -3.90 -5.42 -10.89
N VAL A 107 -3.26 -6.34 -10.17
CA VAL A 107 -2.98 -6.18 -8.73
C VAL A 107 -1.80 -5.22 -8.48
N GLN A 108 -0.68 -5.39 -9.18
CA GLN A 108 0.54 -4.60 -8.97
C GLN A 108 0.32 -3.09 -9.16
N PRO A 109 -0.43 -2.61 -10.19
CA PRO A 109 -0.75 -1.20 -10.33
C PRO A 109 -1.54 -0.63 -9.14
N GLN A 110 -2.50 -1.39 -8.60
CA GLN A 110 -3.26 -0.98 -7.42
C GLN A 110 -2.36 -0.88 -6.18
N LEU A 111 -1.50 -1.88 -5.95
CA LEU A 111 -0.53 -1.86 -4.85
C LEU A 111 0.43 -0.66 -4.98
N ALA A 112 0.90 -0.36 -6.19
CA ALA A 112 1.76 0.79 -6.46
C ALA A 112 1.05 2.12 -6.16
N ALA A 113 -0.21 2.28 -6.59
CA ALA A 113 -1.00 3.48 -6.36
C ALA A 113 -1.26 3.71 -4.86
N VAL A 114 -1.71 2.66 -4.15
CA VAL A 114 -1.96 2.71 -2.70
C VAL A 114 -0.67 3.01 -1.92
N THR A 115 0.46 2.38 -2.28
CA THR A 115 1.75 2.66 -1.59
C THR A 115 2.31 4.04 -1.92
N ALA A 116 2.04 4.60 -3.11
CA ALA A 116 2.45 5.95 -3.48
C ALA A 116 1.69 7.01 -2.67
N GLN A 117 0.36 6.93 -2.62
CA GLN A 117 -0.45 7.80 -1.77
C GLN A 117 -0.11 7.59 -0.29
N GLY A 118 0.12 6.33 0.10
CA GLY A 118 0.63 5.93 1.40
C GLY A 118 1.88 6.65 1.83
N GLN A 119 2.89 6.68 0.98
CA GLN A 119 4.14 7.37 1.31
C GLN A 119 3.92 8.87 1.51
N ARG A 120 3.11 9.50 0.67
CA ARG A 120 2.86 10.94 0.75
C ARG A 120 2.16 11.32 2.06
N ALA A 121 1.10 10.61 2.43
CA ALA A 121 0.41 10.87 3.70
C ALA A 121 1.26 10.46 4.92
N ALA A 122 2.08 9.40 4.83
CA ALA A 122 3.00 9.03 5.91
C ALA A 122 4.02 10.14 6.22
N ASN A 123 4.53 10.86 5.21
CA ASN A 123 5.45 11.98 5.42
C ASN A 123 4.79 13.11 6.25
N VAL A 124 3.50 13.37 6.06
CA VAL A 124 2.75 14.37 6.83
C VAL A 124 2.51 13.87 8.26
N LEU A 125 2.22 12.60 8.45
CA LEU A 125 2.07 12.00 9.78
C LEU A 125 3.38 11.95 10.57
N GLN A 126 4.53 11.80 9.92
CA GLN A 126 5.84 11.90 10.58
C GLN A 126 6.08 13.29 11.16
N ARG A 127 5.68 14.35 10.43
CA ARG A 127 5.72 15.72 10.94
C ARG A 127 4.81 15.88 12.15
N LEU A 128 3.57 15.39 12.08
CA LEU A 128 2.63 15.40 13.21
C LEU A 128 3.18 14.63 14.42
N GLN A 129 3.81 13.47 14.19
CA GLN A 129 4.40 12.63 15.23
C GLN A 129 5.49 13.39 16.01
N ALA A 130 6.29 14.21 15.33
CA ALA A 130 7.34 15.01 15.96
C ALA A 130 6.80 16.15 16.86
N LEU A 131 5.52 16.53 16.70
CA LEU A 131 4.90 17.62 17.46
C LEU A 131 4.20 17.15 18.74
N THR A 132 3.77 15.89 18.80
CA THR A 132 3.08 15.36 19.98
C THR A 132 4.07 14.80 20.99
N SER A 133 3.83 15.03 22.28
CA SER A 133 4.54 14.38 23.40
C SER A 133 3.75 13.24 24.02
N GLN A 134 2.53 12.96 23.52
CA GLN A 134 1.66 11.91 24.04
C GLN A 134 2.10 10.54 23.48
N PRO A 135 2.56 9.60 24.33
CA PRO A 135 3.14 8.33 23.86
C PRO A 135 2.18 7.51 23.00
N LEU A 136 0.91 7.39 23.42
CA LEU A 136 -0.08 6.61 22.67
C LEU A 136 -0.34 7.16 21.26
N LEU A 137 -0.31 8.49 21.10
CA LEU A 137 -0.47 9.11 19.79
C LEU A 137 0.80 8.94 18.94
N GLN A 138 1.99 9.05 19.54
CA GLN A 138 3.25 8.77 18.86
C GLN A 138 3.30 7.35 18.33
N ASP A 139 2.91 6.36 19.15
CA ASP A 139 2.89 4.94 18.79
C ASP A 139 1.87 4.68 17.67
N TYR A 140 0.68 5.25 17.77
CA TYR A 140 -0.34 5.12 16.74
C TYR A 140 0.14 5.68 15.40
N LEU A 141 0.71 6.89 15.38
CA LEU A 141 1.28 7.49 14.18
C LEU A 141 2.44 6.66 13.61
N ALA A 142 3.29 6.08 14.47
CA ALA A 142 4.37 5.18 14.05
C ALA A 142 3.83 3.95 13.32
N GLN A 143 2.76 3.34 13.82
CA GLN A 143 2.11 2.18 13.19
C GLN A 143 1.55 2.54 11.80
N LEU A 144 0.91 3.69 11.68
CA LEU A 144 0.38 4.17 10.41
C LEU A 144 1.50 4.41 9.38
N VAL A 145 2.58 5.07 9.78
CA VAL A 145 3.75 5.31 8.93
C VAL A 145 4.40 3.99 8.49
N THR A 146 4.51 3.02 9.40
CA THR A 146 5.14 1.71 9.13
C THR A 146 4.31 0.85 8.17
N SER A 147 2.98 1.07 8.10
CA SER A 147 2.07 0.31 7.23
C SER A 147 2.45 0.37 5.74
N VAL A 148 3.06 1.47 5.29
CA VAL A 148 3.56 1.60 3.90
C VAL A 148 4.72 0.63 3.64
N ALA A 149 5.68 0.55 4.56
CA ALA A 149 6.81 -0.36 4.45
C ALA A 149 6.36 -1.82 4.53
N GLN A 150 5.39 -2.13 5.41
CA GLN A 150 4.81 -3.47 5.53
C GLN A 150 4.18 -3.94 4.21
N LEU A 151 3.39 -3.09 3.53
CA LEU A 151 2.82 -3.47 2.24
C LEU A 151 3.89 -3.66 1.16
N ARG A 152 4.92 -2.82 1.12
CA ARG A 152 6.04 -2.97 0.16
C ARG A 152 6.78 -4.30 0.36
N GLU A 153 7.11 -4.63 1.60
CA GLU A 153 7.79 -5.90 1.90
C GLU A 153 6.89 -7.10 1.62
N ALA A 154 5.60 -7.05 1.97
CA ALA A 154 4.65 -8.12 1.65
C ALA A 154 4.49 -8.31 0.13
N THR A 155 4.48 -7.22 -0.64
CA THR A 155 4.44 -7.26 -2.11
C THR A 155 5.68 -7.92 -2.68
N LYS A 156 6.87 -7.52 -2.20
CA LYS A 156 8.14 -8.11 -2.61
C LYS A 156 8.20 -9.59 -2.29
N ALA A 157 7.84 -9.97 -1.07
CA ALA A 157 7.80 -11.36 -0.62
C ALA A 157 6.83 -12.20 -1.46
N HIS A 158 5.68 -11.65 -1.85
CA HIS A 158 4.73 -12.34 -2.72
C HIS A 158 5.29 -12.61 -4.12
N VAL A 159 6.11 -11.71 -4.67
CA VAL A 159 6.68 -11.83 -6.03
C VAL A 159 7.87 -12.79 -6.08
N GLN A 160 8.65 -12.92 -5.00
CA GLN A 160 9.89 -13.71 -5.00
C GLN A 160 9.71 -15.17 -5.46
N PRO A 161 8.72 -15.95 -4.99
CA PRO A 161 8.51 -17.32 -5.47
C PRO A 161 8.24 -17.40 -6.97
N TRP A 162 7.56 -16.40 -7.55
CA TRP A 162 7.29 -16.34 -8.98
C TRP A 162 8.55 -16.07 -9.80
N GLN A 163 9.46 -15.24 -9.30
CA GLN A 163 10.75 -15.00 -9.96
C GLN A 163 11.60 -16.27 -10.02
N SER A 164 11.65 -17.03 -8.91
CA SER A 164 12.31 -18.33 -8.85
C SER A 164 11.66 -19.34 -9.80
N PHE A 165 10.33 -19.39 -9.83
CA PHE A 165 9.56 -20.21 -10.77
C PHE A 165 9.88 -19.84 -12.23
N PHE A 166 9.88 -18.56 -12.58
CA PHE A 166 10.20 -18.13 -13.96
C PHE A 166 11.58 -18.55 -14.41
N THR A 167 12.56 -18.42 -13.51
CA THR A 167 13.95 -18.82 -13.77
C THR A 167 14.04 -20.33 -13.96
N ALA A 168 13.44 -21.10 -13.06
CA ALA A 168 13.52 -22.57 -13.09
C ALA A 168 12.77 -23.20 -14.27
N CYS A 169 11.73 -22.54 -14.78
CA CYS A 169 10.95 -23.01 -15.93
C CYS A 169 11.37 -22.33 -17.26
N GLU A 170 12.52 -21.64 -17.24
CA GLU A 170 13.15 -20.97 -18.39
C GLU A 170 12.22 -20.00 -19.13
N PHE A 171 11.37 -19.26 -18.40
CA PHE A 171 10.58 -18.18 -19.02
C PHE A 171 11.50 -16.99 -19.34
N THR A 172 11.34 -16.40 -20.53
CA THR A 172 12.09 -15.20 -20.93
C THR A 172 11.67 -13.99 -20.09
N PRO A 173 12.63 -13.19 -19.58
CA PRO A 173 12.29 -11.92 -18.94
C PRO A 173 11.66 -10.98 -19.98
N GLY A 174 10.39 -10.64 -19.82
CA GLY A 174 9.69 -9.65 -20.65
C GLY A 174 8.66 -10.19 -21.66
N GLY A 175 8.44 -11.51 -21.71
CA GLY A 175 7.52 -12.17 -22.65
C GLY A 175 8.23 -13.20 -23.53
#